data_AF-A0A3N1D5Q1-F1
#
_entry.id   AF-A0A3N1D5Q1-F1
#
_cell.length_a   1.000
_cell.length_b   1.000
_cell.length_c   1.000
_cell.angle_alpha   90.00
_cell.angle_beta   90.00
_cell.angle_gamma   90.00
#
_symmetry.space_group_name_H-M   'P 1'
#
loop_
_entity.id
_entity.type
_entity.pdbx_description
1 polymer ?
#
loop_
_entity_poly.entity_id
_entity_poly.type
_entity_poly.pdbx_seq_one_letter_code
_entity_poly.pdbx_strand_id
1 'polypeptide(L)'
;MSVYDPWPSVRRFAAHLDQVNGTGDHERAMRLVKLTEEIGEVSQAYIGLVGQNPRKGRTHTREDVAAELCDVVITAMVALCSFSDDPARALQDKIEKVDARYMEA
;
A
#
# COMPACT_ATOMS: atom_id res chain seq x y z
N MET A 1 22.39 12.10 -6.02
CA MET A 1 20.94 12.17 -5.72
C MET A 1 20.69 11.34 -4.48
N SER A 2 20.09 11.90 -3.43
CA SER A 2 19.65 11.09 -2.29
C SER A 2 18.58 10.13 -2.79
N VAL A 3 18.78 8.83 -2.61
CA VAL A 3 17.71 7.85 -2.82
C VAL A 3 16.65 8.13 -1.75
N TYR A 4 15.40 8.34 -2.15
CA TYR A 4 14.31 8.54 -1.21
C TYR A 4 14.10 7.26 -0.40
N ASP A 5 14.13 7.36 0.93
CA ASP A 5 13.80 6.26 1.84
C ASP A 5 12.40 6.48 2.46
N PRO A 6 11.39 5.64 2.14
CA PRO A 6 10.04 5.77 2.68
C PRO A 6 9.91 5.30 4.13
N TRP A 7 10.82 4.45 4.63
CA TRP A 7 10.64 3.74 5.90
C TRP A 7 10.52 4.64 7.13
N PRO A 8 11.24 5.77 7.26
CA PRO A 8 11.02 6.70 8.37
C PRO A 8 9.58 7.22 8.43
N SER A 9 8.93 7.45 7.29
CA SER A 9 7.54 7.90 7.23
C SER A 9 6.57 6.78 7.57
N VAL A 10 6.75 5.61 6.95
CA VAL A 10 5.92 4.43 7.21
C VAL A 10 5.94 4.03 8.69
N ARG A 11 7.12 4.03 9.33
CA ARG A 11 7.23 3.73 10.77
C ARG A 11 6.51 4.76 11.63
N ARG A 12 6.53 6.04 11.26
CA ARG A 12 5.74 7.08 11.96
C ARG A 12 4.24 6.84 11.83
N PHE A 13 3.76 6.46 10.65
CA PHE A 13 2.34 6.14 10.44
C PHE A 13 1.92 4.91 11.26
N ALA A 14 2.70 3.84 11.22
CA ALA A 14 2.43 2.63 12.01
C ALA A 14 2.40 2.94 13.52
N ALA A 15 3.41 3.65 14.02
CA ALA A 15 3.48 4.03 15.44
C ALA A 15 2.30 4.93 15.86
N HIS A 16 1.85 5.82 14.99
CA HIS A 16 0.67 6.63 15.25
C HIS A 16 -0.60 5.77 15.36
N LEU A 17 -0.77 4.80 14.45
CA LEU A 17 -1.90 3.87 14.52
C LEU A 17 -1.85 2.96 15.75
N ASP A 18 -0.65 2.49 16.13
CA ASP A 18 -0.45 1.72 17.36
C ASP A 18 -0.86 2.53 18.59
N GLN A 19 -0.54 3.83 18.61
CA GLN A 19 -0.89 4.73 19.71
C GLN A 19 -2.41 4.98 19.80
N VAL A 20 -3.09 5.16 18.66
CA VAL A 20 -4.50 5.54 18.63
C VAL A 20 -5.43 4.33 18.75
N ASN A 21 -5.10 3.22 18.09
CA ASN A 21 -5.97 2.05 17.98
C ASN A 21 -5.51 0.87 18.84
N GLY A 22 -4.20 0.74 19.09
CA GLY A 22 -3.60 -0.42 19.77
C GLY A 22 -2.87 -1.39 18.83
N THR A 23 -2.40 -2.50 19.38
CA THR A 23 -1.49 -3.46 18.72
C THR A 23 -1.97 -4.91 18.77
N GLY A 24 -3.21 -5.14 19.21
CA GLY A 24 -3.79 -6.46 19.34
C GLY A 24 -4.15 -7.11 18.01
N ASP A 25 -4.65 -8.34 18.07
CA ASP A 25 -4.98 -9.12 16.87
C ASP A 25 -6.11 -8.49 16.05
N HIS A 26 -7.04 -7.79 16.73
CA HIS A 26 -8.07 -7.03 16.04
C HIS A 26 -7.46 -5.89 15.21
N GLU A 27 -6.56 -5.08 15.78
CA GLU A 27 -5.94 -3.95 15.08
C GLU A 27 -5.06 -4.42 13.92
N ARG A 28 -4.35 -5.54 14.10
CA ARG A 28 -3.62 -6.22 13.00
C ARG A 28 -4.57 -6.65 11.88
N ALA A 29 -5.71 -7.25 12.21
CA ALA A 29 -6.72 -7.61 11.21
C ALA A 29 -7.26 -6.37 10.49
N MET A 30 -7.50 -5.27 11.21
CA MET A 30 -7.98 -4.01 10.59
C MET A 30 -6.96 -3.40 9.62
N ARG A 31 -5.66 -3.52 9.90
CA ARG A 31 -4.60 -3.11 8.95
C ARG A 31 -4.63 -3.92 7.65
N LEU A 32 -4.99 -5.21 7.73
CA LEU A 32 -5.19 -6.04 6.55
C LEU A 32 -6.49 -5.69 5.82
N VAL A 33 -7.58 -5.43 6.53
CA VAL A 33 -8.86 -5.02 5.94
C VAL A 33 -8.73 -3.70 5.17
N LYS A 34 -7.94 -2.74 5.70
CA LYS A 34 -7.68 -1.46 5.02
C LYS A 34 -7.11 -1.65 3.61
N LEU A 35 -6.32 -2.70 3.35
CA LEU A 35 -5.86 -3.02 1.98
C LEU A 35 -7.00 -3.23 1.00
N THR A 36 -8.10 -3.86 1.44
CA THR A 36 -9.26 -4.09 0.58
C THR A 36 -9.98 -2.78 0.24
N GLU A 37 -9.99 -1.83 1.18
CA GLU A 37 -10.53 -0.49 0.96
C GLU A 37 -9.74 0.23 -0.13
N GLU A 38 -8.40 0.30 0.00
CA GLU A 38 -7.52 0.96 -0.98
C GLU A 38 -7.61 0.32 -2.39
N ILE A 39 -7.72 -1.02 -2.46
CA ILE A 39 -7.93 -1.72 -3.74
C ILE A 39 -9.29 -1.34 -4.37
N GLY A 40 -10.31 -1.09 -3.54
CA GLY A 40 -11.59 -0.57 -3.97
C GLY A 40 -11.48 0.83 -4.57
N GLU A 41 -10.67 1.70 -3.96
CA GLU A 41 -10.42 3.07 -4.43
C GLU A 41 -9.64 3.08 -5.74
N VAL A 42 -8.62 2.23 -5.91
CA VAL A 42 -7.95 1.99 -7.20
C VAL A 42 -8.96 1.59 -8.28
N SER A 43 -9.88 0.67 -7.94
CA SER A 43 -10.91 0.21 -8.88
C SER A 43 -11.86 1.35 -9.26
N GLN A 44 -12.27 2.17 -8.29
CA GLN A 44 -13.11 3.33 -8.52
C GLN A 44 -12.42 4.38 -9.41
N ALA A 45 -11.15 4.70 -9.12
CA ALA A 45 -10.37 5.65 -9.90
C ALA A 45 -10.20 5.16 -11.34
N TYR A 46 -9.91 3.87 -11.55
CA TYR A 46 -9.78 3.32 -12.90
C TYR A 46 -11.11 3.32 -13.68
N ILE A 47 -12.22 2.94 -13.03
CA ILE A 47 -13.57 3.06 -13.60
C ILE A 47 -13.86 4.51 -14.01
N GLY A 48 -13.47 5.47 -13.18
CA GLY A 48 -13.59 6.90 -13.45
C GLY A 48 -12.69 7.37 -14.59
N LEU A 49 -11.48 6.83 -14.72
CA LEU A 49 -10.53 7.15 -15.78
C LEU A 49 -11.02 6.69 -17.16
N VAL A 50 -11.54 5.46 -17.25
CA VAL A 50 -12.05 4.91 -18.52
C VAL A 50 -13.47 5.38 -18.83
N GLY A 51 -14.16 5.97 -17.85
CA GLY A 51 -15.55 6.42 -17.99
C GLY A 51 -16.54 5.26 -18.12
N GLN A 52 -16.25 4.12 -17.48
CA GLN A 52 -17.03 2.89 -17.64
C GLN A 52 -18.50 3.04 -17.23
N ASN A 53 -18.81 3.96 -16.30
CA ASN A 53 -20.18 4.26 -15.89
C ASN A 53 -20.78 5.35 -16.79
N PRO A 54 -21.73 5.01 -17.70
CA PRO A 54 -22.26 5.97 -18.66
C PRO A 54 -23.03 7.13 -18.02
N ARG A 55 -23.50 6.97 -16.77
CA ARG A 55 -24.19 8.04 -16.03
C ARG A 55 -23.25 9.10 -15.47
N LYS A 56 -21.96 8.80 -15.32
CA LYS A 56 -20.97 9.70 -14.71
C LYS A 56 -19.92 10.20 -15.71
N GLY A 57 -19.72 9.52 -16.84
CA GLY A 57 -18.66 9.86 -17.78
C GLY A 57 -17.27 9.64 -17.19
N ARG A 58 -16.26 10.32 -17.74
CA ARG A 58 -14.88 10.27 -17.22
C ARG A 58 -14.74 11.25 -16.06
N THR A 59 -14.34 10.76 -14.90
CA THR A 59 -14.27 11.53 -13.65
C THR A 59 -12.89 11.57 -13.02
N HIS A 60 -11.96 10.72 -13.47
CA HIS A 60 -10.61 10.61 -12.93
C HIS A 60 -9.58 10.62 -14.07
N THR A 61 -8.34 10.82 -13.68
CA THR A 61 -7.14 10.90 -14.51
C THR A 61 -6.24 9.68 -14.28
N ARG A 62 -5.14 9.57 -15.03
CA ARG A 62 -4.16 8.51 -14.79
C ARG A 62 -3.41 8.75 -13.49
N GLU A 63 -3.23 10.01 -13.15
CA GLU A 63 -2.58 10.51 -11.95
C GLU A 63 -3.40 10.11 -10.70
N ASP A 64 -4.73 10.19 -10.78
CA ASP A 64 -5.59 9.72 -9.69
C ASP A 64 -5.42 8.21 -9.46
N VAL A 65 -5.41 7.40 -10.53
CA VAL A 65 -5.15 5.95 -10.39
C VAL A 65 -3.77 5.68 -9.79
N ALA A 66 -2.75 6.46 -10.19
CA ALA A 66 -1.41 6.34 -9.63
C ALA A 66 -1.34 6.72 -8.15
N ALA A 67 -2.11 7.73 -7.72
CA ALA A 67 -2.25 8.11 -6.33
C ALA A 67 -2.85 6.96 -5.50
N GLU A 68 -3.98 6.40 -5.92
CA GLU A 68 -4.61 5.27 -5.20
C GLU A 68 -3.69 4.03 -5.15
N LEU A 69 -2.90 3.78 -6.19
CA LEU A 69 -1.90 2.71 -6.18
C LEU A 69 -0.79 2.98 -5.14
N CYS A 70 -0.41 4.25 -4.94
CA CYS A 70 0.53 4.62 -3.89
C CYS A 70 -0.08 4.39 -2.50
N ASP A 71 -1.38 4.67 -2.32
CA ASP A 71 -2.07 4.43 -1.05
C ASP A 71 -2.16 2.93 -0.72
N VAL A 72 -2.38 2.06 -1.71
CA VAL A 72 -2.24 0.59 -1.54
C VAL A 72 -0.82 0.23 -1.06
N VAL A 73 0.22 0.76 -1.72
CA VAL A 73 1.62 0.47 -1.36
C VAL A 73 1.93 0.93 0.06
N ILE A 74 1.56 2.17 0.41
CA ILE A 74 1.78 2.74 1.74
C ILE A 74 1.04 1.92 2.79
N THR A 75 -0.23 1.57 2.54
CA THR A 75 -1.04 0.75 3.44
C THR A 75 -0.44 -0.64 3.65
N ALA A 76 0.08 -1.27 2.60
CA ALA A 76 0.77 -2.56 2.71
C ALA A 76 2.06 -2.45 3.53
N MET A 77 2.85 -1.39 3.33
CA MET A 77 4.05 -1.14 4.11
C MET A 77 3.74 -0.88 5.59
N VAL A 78 2.67 -0.14 5.89
CA VAL A 78 2.19 0.10 7.27
C VAL A 78 1.70 -1.19 7.90
N ALA A 79 0.93 -2.00 7.18
CA ALA A 79 0.48 -3.31 7.67
C ALA A 79 1.67 -4.24 7.95
N LEU A 80 2.70 -4.24 7.10
CA LEU A 80 3.90 -5.06 7.27
C LEU A 80 4.63 -4.76 8.59
N CYS A 81 4.63 -3.52 9.06
CA CYS A 81 5.18 -3.15 10.38
C CYS A 81 4.50 -3.90 11.54
N SER A 82 3.29 -4.42 11.37
CA SER A 82 2.60 -5.21 12.41
C SER A 82 2.91 -6.71 12.38
N PHE A 83 3.62 -7.19 11.35
CA PHE A 83 3.93 -8.61 11.13
C PHE A 83 5.43 -8.90 10.99
N SER A 84 6.28 -7.87 11.10
CA SER A 84 7.74 -8.01 11.05
C SER A 84 8.41 -7.03 12.00
N ASP A 85 9.37 -7.51 12.78
CA ASP A 85 10.24 -6.66 13.60
C ASP A 85 11.20 -5.81 12.73
N ASP A 86 11.49 -6.28 11.51
CA ASP A 86 12.23 -5.53 10.49
C ASP A 86 11.48 -5.56 9.15
N PRO A 87 10.49 -4.66 8.95
CA PRO A 87 9.68 -4.64 7.73
C PRO A 87 10.50 -4.22 6.50
N ALA A 88 11.56 -3.42 6.69
CA ALA A 88 12.46 -2.99 5.61
C ALA A 88 13.25 -4.17 5.06
N ARG A 89 13.86 -4.95 5.95
CA ARG A 89 14.58 -6.17 5.56
C ARG A 89 13.65 -7.20 4.96
N ALA A 90 12.46 -7.40 5.52
CA ALA A 90 11.48 -8.35 5.00
C ALA A 90 11.07 -8.04 3.54
N LEU A 91 10.85 -6.76 3.21
CA LEU A 91 10.56 -6.35 1.84
C LEU A 91 11.78 -6.54 0.93
N GLN A 92 12.97 -6.11 1.37
CA GLN A 92 14.21 -6.29 0.62
C GLN A 92 14.46 -7.76 0.27
N ASP A 93 14.41 -8.65 1.25
CA ASP A 93 14.59 -10.09 1.06
C ASP A 93 13.57 -10.67 0.08
N LYS A 94 12.34 -10.16 0.10
CA LYS A 94 11.29 -10.61 -0.83
C LYS A 94 11.58 -10.16 -2.26
N ILE A 95 12.04 -8.93 -2.46
CA ILE A 95 12.43 -8.40 -3.77
C ILE A 95 13.63 -9.19 -4.31
N GLU A 96 14.70 -9.36 -3.54
CA GLU A 96 15.89 -10.12 -3.95
C GLU A 96 15.54 -11.55 -4.40
N LYS A 97 14.61 -12.21 -3.69
CA LYS A 97 14.09 -13.53 -4.07
C LYS A 97 13.26 -13.52 -5.35
N VAL A 98 12.55 -12.44 -5.64
CA VAL A 98 11.75 -12.30 -6.86
C VAL A 98 12.66 -11.99 -8.04
N ASP A 99 13.63 -11.10 -7.87
CA ASP A 99 14.62 -10.75 -8.91
C ASP A 99 15.43 -11.96 -9.36
N ALA A 100 15.88 -12.80 -8.42
CA ALA A 100 16.58 -14.04 -8.75
C ALA A 100 15.76 -14.94 -9.70
N ARG A 101 14.43 -15.01 -9.51
CA ARG A 101 13.55 -15.82 -10.38
C ARG A 101 13.38 -15.24 -11.78
N TYR A 102 13.39 -13.91 -11.92
CA TYR A 102 13.26 -13.25 -13.22
C TYR A 102 14.57 -13.25 -14.01
N MET A 103 15.72 -13.27 -13.33
CA MET A 103 17.04 -13.31 -13.98
C MET A 103 17.49 -14.72 -14.35
N GLU A 104 16.85 -15.76 -13.80
CA GLU A 104 17.04 -17.18 -14.15
C GLU A 104 16.13 -17.66 -15.31
N ALA A 105 15.13 -16.85 -15.71
CA ALA A 105 14.14 -17.16 -16.76
C ALA A 105 14.47 -16.45 -18.07
#